data_AF-A0A965HQ86-F1
#
_entry.id   AF-A0A965HQ86-F1
#
_cell.length_a   1.000
_cell.length_b   1.000
_cell.length_c   1.000
_cell.angle_alpha   90.00
_cell.angle_beta   90.00
_cell.angle_gamma   90.00
#
_symmetry.space_group_name_H-M   'P 1'
#
loop_
_entity.id
_entity.type
_entity.pdbx_description
1 polymer ?
#
loop_
_entity_poly.entity_id
_entity_poly.type
_entity_poly.pdbx_seq_one_letter_code
_entity_poly.pdbx_strand_id
1 'polypeptide(L)'
;EMRKGWDQLIGGYLAQRETLRGLVVIMDARHPMTPLDEELLEWFAPRQLPVHVLLSKADKLSRGEASQTLLKVRRALAERPISSSAQLFSSLNRQGVDEAIGRITEMLLEAPLEAGAPPAESSVPPEHSD
;
A
#
# COMPACT_ATOMS: atom_id res chain seq x y z
N GLU A 1 -7.68 19.87 5.18
CA GLU A 1 -8.24 19.63 3.82
C GLU A 1 -7.88 18.29 3.21
N MET A 2 -6.62 17.82 3.27
CA MET A 2 -6.23 16.53 2.65
C MET A 2 -7.00 15.29 3.18
N ARG A 3 -7.46 15.29 4.44
CA ARG A 3 -8.18 14.16 5.07
C ARG A 3 -9.58 13.88 4.49
N LYS A 4 -10.36 14.89 4.11
CA LYS A 4 -11.73 14.69 3.56
C LYS A 4 -11.75 14.01 2.19
N GLY A 5 -10.67 14.13 1.42
CA GLY A 5 -10.54 13.47 0.12
C GLY A 5 -10.22 11.97 0.24
N TRP A 6 -9.62 11.53 1.36
CA TRP A 6 -9.28 10.13 1.60
C TRP A 6 -10.54 9.27 1.76
N ASP A 7 -11.56 9.77 2.46
CA ASP A 7 -12.84 9.06 2.64
C ASP A 7 -13.56 8.82 1.31
N GLN A 8 -13.57 9.81 0.41
CA GLN A 8 -14.18 9.67 -0.92
C GLN A 8 -13.37 8.74 -1.86
N LEU A 9 -12.04 8.84 -1.84
CA LEU A 9 -11.16 8.02 -2.69
C LEU A 9 -11.14 6.54 -2.26
N ILE A 10 -11.07 6.31 -0.95
CA ILE A 10 -11.06 4.97 -0.36
C ILE A 10 -12.47 4.37 -0.45
N GLY A 11 -13.48 5.03 0.11
CA GLY A 11 -14.83 4.46 0.24
C GLY A 11 -15.54 4.16 -1.07
N GLY A 12 -15.40 5.01 -2.10
CA GLY A 12 -16.11 4.83 -3.37
C GLY A 12 -15.30 4.09 -4.43
N TYR A 13 -14.13 4.63 -4.78
CA TYR A 13 -13.38 4.18 -5.96
C TYR A 13 -12.66 2.85 -5.74
N LEU A 14 -11.97 2.69 -4.61
CA LEU A 14 -11.26 1.45 -4.31
C LEU A 14 -12.21 0.31 -3.91
N ALA A 15 -13.46 0.59 -3.53
CA ALA A 15 -14.44 -0.39 -3.05
C ALA A 15 -15.34 -0.96 -4.16
N GLN A 16 -15.63 -0.19 -5.21
CA GLN A 16 -16.62 -0.61 -6.21
C GLN A 16 -15.99 -1.05 -7.55
N ARG A 17 -14.69 -0.81 -7.75
CA ARG A 17 -14.04 -1.08 -9.03
C ARG A 17 -13.65 -2.54 -9.21
N GLU A 18 -14.42 -3.28 -10.02
CA GLU A 18 -14.15 -4.69 -10.38
C GLU A 18 -12.85 -4.87 -11.18
N THR A 19 -12.44 -3.85 -11.94
CA THR A 19 -11.20 -3.89 -12.73
C THR A 19 -9.94 -3.63 -11.90
N LEU A 20 -10.07 -3.42 -10.58
CA LEU A 20 -8.92 -3.22 -9.71
C LEU A 20 -8.12 -4.52 -9.56
N ARG A 21 -6.81 -4.44 -9.80
CA ARG A 21 -5.92 -5.61 -9.81
C ARG A 21 -4.98 -5.68 -8.62
N GLY A 22 -4.92 -4.60 -7.83
CA GLY A 22 -4.07 -4.49 -6.66
C GLY A 22 -3.86 -3.04 -6.28
N LEU A 23 -3.10 -2.83 -5.20
CA LEU A 23 -2.83 -1.51 -4.63
C LEU A 23 -1.32 -1.30 -4.51
N VAL A 24 -0.83 -0.16 -5.01
CA VAL A 24 0.52 0.32 -4.73
C VAL A 24 0.44 1.41 -3.67
N VAL A 25 1.08 1.21 -2.53
CA VAL A 25 1.09 2.17 -1.42
C VAL A 25 2.48 2.80 -1.33
N ILE A 26 2.55 4.13 -1.39
CA ILE A 26 3.81 4.87 -1.27
C ILE A 26 3.94 5.37 0.16
N MET A 27 4.95 4.90 0.88
CA MET A 27 5.25 5.32 2.25
C MET A 27 6.61 6.04 2.27
N ASP A 28 6.79 7.03 3.13
CA ASP A 28 8.11 7.65 3.34
C ASP A 28 8.98 6.69 4.15
N ALA A 29 10.13 6.27 3.62
CA ALA A 29 11.00 5.30 4.28
C ALA A 29 11.50 5.75 5.67
N ARG A 30 11.47 7.06 5.95
CA ARG A 30 11.88 7.60 7.26
C ARG A 30 10.82 7.35 8.34
N HIS A 31 9.55 7.28 7.96
CA HIS A 31 8.41 7.13 8.86
C HIS A 31 7.31 6.25 8.21
N PRO A 32 7.59 4.97 7.88
CA PRO A 32 6.59 4.10 7.28
C PRO A 32 5.61 3.58 8.32
N MET A 33 4.49 3.01 7.86
CA MET A 33 3.42 2.49 8.73
C MET A 33 2.87 3.58 9.65
N THR A 34 2.48 4.72 9.06
CA THR A 34 1.70 5.72 9.77
C THR A 34 0.30 5.16 10.08
N PRO A 35 -0.46 5.73 11.03
CA PRO A 35 -1.83 5.28 11.31
C PRO A 35 -2.72 5.21 10.05
N LEU A 36 -2.55 6.18 9.14
CA LEU A 36 -3.27 6.21 7.87
C LEU A 36 -2.89 5.05 6.94
N ASP A 37 -1.62 4.66 6.93
CA ASP A 37 -1.15 3.50 6.16
C ASP A 37 -1.75 2.20 6.70
N GLU A 38 -1.82 2.08 8.04
CA GLU A 38 -2.40 0.92 8.72
C GLU A 38 -3.91 0.81 8.42
N GLU A 39 -4.65 1.91 8.56
CA GLU A 39 -6.07 2.00 8.22
C GLU A 39 -6.32 1.62 6.75
N LEU A 40 -5.53 2.13 5.81
CA LEU A 40 -5.65 1.79 4.39
C LEU A 40 -5.44 0.29 4.13
N LEU A 41 -4.43 -0.31 4.76
CA LEU A 41 -4.13 -1.73 4.61
C LEU A 41 -5.24 -2.60 5.20
N GLU A 42 -5.75 -2.26 6.39
CA GLU A 42 -6.86 -2.97 7.03
C GLU A 42 -8.13 -2.89 6.20
N TRP A 43 -8.44 -1.69 5.69
CA TRP A 43 -9.58 -1.47 4.83
C TRP A 43 -9.49 -2.24 3.51
N PHE A 44 -8.29 -2.37 2.94
CA PHE A 44 -8.08 -3.10 1.69
C PHE A 44 -8.07 -4.62 1.87
N ALA A 45 -7.81 -5.12 3.09
CA ALA A 45 -7.65 -6.55 3.37
C ALA A 45 -8.80 -7.45 2.85
N PRO A 46 -10.09 -7.08 3.00
CA PRO A 46 -11.21 -7.91 2.54
C PRO A 46 -11.22 -8.16 1.02
N ARG A 47 -10.57 -7.29 0.23
CA ARG A 47 -10.48 -7.43 -1.23
C ARG A 47 -9.65 -8.61 -1.68
N GLN A 48 -8.73 -9.09 -0.84
CA GLN A 48 -7.80 -10.19 -1.16
C GLN A 48 -6.98 -9.96 -2.45
N LEU A 49 -6.79 -8.68 -2.82
CA LEU A 49 -5.96 -8.27 -3.95
C LEU A 49 -4.52 -7.99 -3.47
N PRO A 50 -3.52 -8.13 -4.35
CA PRO A 50 -2.12 -7.89 -3.98
C PRO A 50 -1.86 -6.43 -3.61
N VAL A 51 -1.02 -6.23 -2.59
CA VAL A 51 -0.51 -4.93 -2.17
C VAL A 51 1.01 -4.86 -2.39
N HIS A 52 1.48 -3.76 -2.94
CA HIS A 52 2.91 -3.50 -3.07
C HIS A 52 3.30 -2.14 -2.47
N VAL A 53 4.18 -2.16 -1.48
CA VAL A 53 4.63 -0.96 -0.76
C VAL A 53 5.94 -0.44 -1.35
N LEU A 54 5.93 0.83 -1.76
CA LEU A 54 7.12 1.57 -2.16
C LEU A 54 7.59 2.44 -1.00
N LEU A 55 8.72 2.09 -0.38
CA LEU A 55 9.37 2.90 0.64
C LEU A 55 10.18 4.01 -0.04
N SER A 56 9.48 5.11 -0.33
CA SER A 56 10.00 6.31 -1.00
C SER A 56 11.07 7.03 -0.17
N LYS A 57 11.87 7.88 -0.84
CA LYS A 57 12.95 8.67 -0.22
C LYS A 57 14.00 7.79 0.48
N ALA A 58 14.23 6.57 -0.02
CA ALA A 58 15.27 5.68 0.50
C ALA A 58 16.66 6.33 0.47
N ASP A 59 16.90 7.31 -0.41
CA ASP A 59 18.13 8.12 -0.45
C ASP A 59 18.39 8.97 0.80
N LYS A 60 17.38 9.15 1.67
CA LYS A 60 17.51 9.88 2.93
C LYS A 60 17.97 9.01 4.10
N LEU A 61 18.13 7.72 3.89
CA LEU A 61 18.59 6.76 4.89
C LEU A 61 19.96 6.20 4.48
N SER A 62 20.78 5.84 5.45
CA SER A 62 21.93 4.99 5.19
C SER A 62 21.47 3.61 4.71
N ARG A 63 22.38 2.87 4.06
CA ARG A 63 22.06 1.51 3.55
C ARG A 63 21.57 0.56 4.65
N GLY A 64 22.16 0.68 5.85
CA GLY A 64 21.78 -0.12 7.02
C GLY A 64 20.38 0.24 7.52
N GLU A 65 20.10 1.52 7.70
CA GLU A 65 18.78 2.01 8.12
C GLU A 65 17.70 1.64 7.11
N ALA A 66 17.94 1.85 5.81
CA ALA A 66 17.00 1.49 4.76
C ALA A 66 16.66 -0.01 4.77
N SER A 67 17.68 -0.85 5.00
CA SER A 67 17.51 -2.31 5.08
C SER A 67 16.73 -2.73 6.33
N GLN A 68 16.97 -2.08 7.48
CA GLN A 68 16.22 -2.31 8.72
C GLN A 68 14.76 -1.87 8.58
N THR A 69 14.51 -0.68 8.00
CA THR A 69 13.17 -0.18 7.70
C THR A 69 12.41 -1.15 6.80
N LEU A 70 13.04 -1.60 5.70
CA LEU A 70 12.43 -2.57 4.78
C LEU A 70 12.05 -3.87 5.49
N LEU A 71 12.94 -4.40 6.33
CA LEU A 71 12.66 -5.62 7.11
C LEU A 71 11.51 -5.42 8.10
N LYS A 72 11.47 -4.28 8.80
CA LYS A 72 10.39 -3.93 9.73
C LYS A 72 9.04 -3.91 9.02
N VAL A 73 8.96 -3.22 7.88
CA VAL A 73 7.73 -3.11 7.09
C VAL A 73 7.30 -4.47 6.55
N ARG A 74 8.23 -5.28 6.00
CA ARG A 74 7.92 -6.63 5.53
C ARG A 74 7.36 -7.53 6.62
N ARG A 75 7.87 -7.44 7.85
CA ARG A 75 7.33 -8.17 9.01
C ARG A 75 5.90 -7.73 9.34
N ALA A 76 5.67 -6.42 9.46
CA ALA A 76 4.35 -5.88 9.75
C ALA A 76 3.29 -6.23 8.68
N LEU A 77 3.72 -6.30 7.41
CA LEU A 77 2.88 -6.75 6.30
C LEU A 77 2.58 -8.25 6.36
N ALA A 78 3.56 -9.08 6.73
CA ALA A 78 3.40 -10.53 6.85
C ALA A 78 2.46 -10.95 8.00
N GLU A 79 2.26 -10.09 8.98
CA GLU A 79 1.29 -10.29 10.07
C GLU A 79 -0.17 -10.07 9.63
N ARG A 80 -0.39 -9.59 8.41
CA ARG A 80 -1.73 -9.30 7.86
C ARG A 80 -2.16 -10.38 6.87
N PRO A 81 -3.47 -10.68 6.79
CA PRO A 81 -4.01 -11.65 5.83
C PRO A 81 -4.11 -11.06 4.41
N ILE A 82 -3.03 -10.46 3.91
CA ILE A 82 -2.96 -9.76 2.62
C ILE A 82 -1.73 -10.25 1.86
N SER A 83 -1.91 -10.62 0.60
CA SER A 83 -0.79 -10.85 -0.32
C SER A 83 -0.03 -9.53 -0.51
N SER A 84 1.13 -9.40 0.12
CA SER A 84 1.82 -8.12 0.24
C SER A 84 3.32 -8.24 -0.01
N SER A 85 3.89 -7.16 -0.54
CA SER A 85 5.32 -7.05 -0.81
C SER A 85 5.78 -5.61 -0.56
N ALA A 86 7.07 -5.41 -0.32
CA ALA A 86 7.64 -4.08 -0.12
C ALA A 86 9.04 -3.99 -0.70
N GLN A 87 9.40 -2.81 -1.22
CA GLN A 87 10.72 -2.49 -1.74
C GLN A 87 11.16 -1.08 -1.35
N LEU A 88 12.46 -0.81 -1.47
CA LEU A 88 13.00 0.55 -1.38
C LEU A 88 12.80 1.29 -2.70
N PHE A 89 12.51 2.59 -2.62
CA PHE A 89 12.31 3.44 -3.78
C PHE A 89 12.92 4.83 -3.59
N SER A 90 13.58 5.35 -4.61
CA SER A 90 14.04 6.75 -4.63
C SER A 90 13.86 7.32 -6.02
N SER A 91 12.99 8.33 -6.14
CA SER A 91 12.84 9.09 -7.38
C SER A 91 14.12 9.84 -7.75
N LEU A 92 14.87 10.33 -6.74
CA LEU A 92 16.10 11.09 -6.94
C LEU A 92 17.21 10.22 -7.53
N ASN A 93 17.40 9.02 -6.97
CA ASN A 93 18.46 8.10 -7.40
C ASN A 93 17.98 7.07 -8.43
N ARG A 94 16.71 7.15 -8.85
CA ARG A 94 16.01 6.15 -9.68
C ARG A 94 16.12 4.71 -9.14
N GLN A 95 16.32 4.56 -7.83
CA GLN A 95 16.41 3.26 -7.17
C GLN A 95 15.03 2.61 -7.15
N GLY A 96 14.96 1.33 -7.55
CA GLY A 96 13.75 0.51 -7.44
C GLY A 96 12.73 0.70 -8.58
N VAL A 97 13.04 1.49 -9.61
CA VAL A 97 12.12 1.71 -10.74
C VAL A 97 11.82 0.42 -11.50
N ASP A 98 12.86 -0.33 -11.88
CA ASP A 98 12.67 -1.56 -12.65
C ASP A 98 11.96 -2.65 -11.84
N GLU A 99 12.29 -2.76 -10.54
CA GLU A 99 11.60 -3.66 -9.60
C GLU A 99 10.11 -3.29 -9.48
N ALA A 100 9.78 -2.00 -9.34
CA ALA A 100 8.41 -1.55 -9.24
C ALA A 100 7.61 -1.83 -10.53
N ILE A 101 8.21 -1.62 -11.70
CA ILE A 101 7.59 -1.95 -12.99
C ILE A 101 7.31 -3.45 -13.06
N GLY A 102 8.27 -4.30 -12.69
CA GLY A 102 8.10 -5.75 -12.65
C GLY A 102 6.92 -6.16 -11.76
N ARG A 103 6.90 -5.66 -10.52
CA ARG A 103 5.83 -5.97 -9.56
C ARG A 103 4.46 -5.49 -10.01
N ILE A 104 4.36 -4.27 -10.56
CA ILE A 104 3.09 -3.75 -11.09
C ILE A 104 2.63 -4.60 -12.29
N THR A 105 3.55 -4.99 -13.16
CA THR A 105 3.23 -5.83 -14.32
C THR A 105 2.70 -7.19 -13.87
N GLU A 106 3.35 -7.83 -12.91
CA GLU A 106 2.89 -9.10 -12.31
C GLU A 106 1.48 -8.96 -11.73
N MET A 107 1.23 -7.92 -10.92
CA MET A 107 -0.10 -7.66 -10.34
C MET A 107 -1.18 -7.46 -11.42
N LEU A 108 -0.86 -6.81 -12.53
CA LEU A 108 -1.80 -6.61 -13.64
C LEU A 108 -2.13 -7.92 -14.36
N LEU A 109 -1.14 -8.80 -14.54
CA LEU A 109 -1.27 -10.06 -15.28
C LEU A 109 -1.91 -11.19 -14.47
N GLU A 110 -1.76 -11.22 -13.15
CA GLU A 110 -2.29 -12.27 -12.26
C GLU A 110 -3.82 -12.18 -12.09
N ALA A 111 -4.60 -12.85 -12.94
CA ALA A 111 -6.08 -12.82 -12.91
C ALA A 111 -6.63 -12.92 -11.47
N PRO A 112 -7.55 -12.03 -11.04
CA PRO A 112 -8.06 -12.10 -9.69
C PRO A 112 -8.91 -13.36 -9.60
N LEU A 113 -8.52 -14.31 -8.75
CA LEU A 113 -9.18 -15.61 -8.66
C LEU A 113 -10.65 -15.47 -8.24
N GLU A 114 -10.96 -14.46 -7.44
CA GLU A 114 -12.27 -13.85 -7.17
C GLU A 114 -11.90 -12.62 -6.32
N ALA A 115 -12.11 -11.39 -6.78
CA ALA A 115 -11.87 -10.24 -5.91
C ALA A 115 -12.84 -10.33 -4.73
N GLY A 116 -12.32 -10.32 -3.50
CA GLY A 116 -13.16 -10.34 -2.31
C GLY A 116 -14.17 -9.19 -2.33
N ALA A 117 -15.30 -9.39 -1.64
CA ALA A 117 -16.37 -8.41 -1.58
C ALA A 117 -15.80 -7.02 -1.23
N PRO A 118 -16.36 -5.94 -1.80
CA PRO A 118 -16.05 -4.58 -1.37
C PRO A 118 -16.01 -4.52 0.16
N PRO A 119 -14.99 -3.89 0.77
CA PRO A 119 -15.08 -3.55 2.18
C PRO A 119 -16.38 -2.77 2.42
N ALA A 120 -17.09 -3.08 3.51
CA ALA A 120 -18.37 -2.45 3.81
C ALA A 120 -18.21 -0.92 3.93
N GLU A 121 -19.21 -0.15 3.51
CA GLU A 121 -19.20 1.32 3.64
C GLU A 121 -19.00 1.77 5.10
N SER A 122 -19.40 0.95 6.07
CA SER A 122 -19.21 1.19 7.51
C SER A 122 -17.79 0.95 8.04
N SER A 123 -16.89 0.42 7.20
CA SER A 123 -15.45 0.22 7.53
C SER A 123 -14.56 1.33 6.98
N VAL A 124 -15.12 2.30 6.24
CA VAL A 124 -14.42 3.55 5.95
C VAL A 124 -14.03 4.18 7.29
N PRO A 125 -12.75 4.51 7.53
CA PRO A 125 -12.32 5.13 8.78
C PRO A 125 -13.25 6.30 9.11
N PRO A 126 -13.75 6.40 10.36
CA PRO A 126 -14.66 7.49 10.71
C PRO A 126 -13.96 8.81 10.45
N GLU A 127 -14.69 9.77 9.86
CA GLU A 127 -14.24 11.13 9.60
C GLU A 127 -13.53 11.66 10.86
N HIS A 128 -12.18 11.64 10.85
CA HIS A 128 -11.39 12.16 11.95
C HIS A 128 -11.50 13.68 11.89
N SER A 129 -12.55 14.17 12.53
CA SER A 129 -12.84 15.57 12.79
C SER A 129 -11.86 16.07 13.84
N ASP A 130 -10.78 16.69 13.36
CA ASP A 130 -9.98 17.81 13.90
C ASP A 130 -8.49 17.70 13.53
#